data_AF-A0A9D4K2S2-F1
#
_entry.id   AF-A0A9D4K2S2-F1
#
_cell.length_a   1.000
_cell.length_b   1.000
_cell.length_c   1.000
_cell.angle_alpha   90.00
_cell.angle_beta   90.00
_cell.angle_gamma   90.00
#
_symmetry.space_group_name_H-M   'P 1'
#
loop_
_entity.id
_entity.type
_entity.pdbx_description
1 polymer ?
#
loop_
_entity_poly.entity_id
_entity_poly.type
_entity_poly.pdbx_seq_one_letter_code
_entity_poly.pdbx_strand_id
1 'polypeptide(L)'
;MDQQVDTAAEVDQTKFWRMVNSRRNTSGSKINGGIIFQGTVVRDRDEQLQGWGNHFENLYTPSTSRDFDEQWLLKTSTEVIRTLLSTTTDPNASVSPEVIENIINTLPRGKASGEDNIV
;
A
#
# COMPACT_ATOMS: atom_id res chain seq x y z
N MET A 1 17.60 -6.98 18.65
CA MET A 1 16.48 -6.45 19.46
C MET A 1 15.17 -6.57 18.69
N ASP A 2 15.18 -6.49 17.35
CA ASP A 2 14.01 -6.72 16.49
C ASP A 2 13.54 -8.18 16.43
N GLN A 3 14.48 -9.13 16.57
CA GLN A 3 14.17 -10.57 16.65
C GLN A 3 13.09 -10.92 17.68
N GLN A 4 13.01 -10.19 18.80
CA GLN A 4 12.02 -10.48 19.86
C GLN A 4 10.61 -9.98 19.50
N VAL A 5 10.51 -8.93 18.68
CA VAL A 5 9.23 -8.44 18.14
C VAL A 5 8.72 -9.40 17.09
N ASP A 6 9.61 -9.87 16.22
CA ASP A 6 9.27 -10.81 15.15
C ASP A 6 8.80 -12.15 15.74
N THR A 7 9.53 -12.70 16.73
CA THR A 7 9.08 -13.92 17.42
C THR A 7 7.76 -13.72 18.18
N ALA A 8 7.51 -12.55 18.76
CA ALA A 8 6.23 -12.29 19.43
C ALA A 8 5.08 -12.12 18.42
N ALA A 9 5.33 -11.59 17.22
CA ALA A 9 4.33 -11.49 16.16
C ALA A 9 3.79 -12.86 15.75
N GLU A 10 4.66 -13.88 15.76
CA GLU A 10 4.33 -15.24 15.36
C GLU A 10 3.64 -16.06 16.46
N VAL A 11 4.01 -15.84 17.73
CA VAL A 11 3.62 -16.75 18.83
C VAL A 11 2.63 -16.13 19.82
N ASP A 12 2.65 -14.80 20.01
CA ASP A 12 1.81 -14.10 20.99
C ASP A 12 1.50 -12.67 20.54
N GLN A 13 0.40 -12.53 19.79
CA GLN A 13 -0.07 -11.25 19.27
C GLN A 13 -0.33 -10.21 20.37
N THR A 14 -0.73 -10.64 21.57
CA THR A 14 -0.99 -9.70 22.68
C THR A 14 0.32 -9.09 23.18
N LYS A 15 1.37 -9.91 23.30
CA LYS A 15 2.71 -9.46 23.67
C LYS A 15 3.35 -8.60 22.57
N PHE A 16 3.14 -8.96 21.30
CA PHE A 16 3.56 -8.14 20.17
C PHE A 16 2.97 -6.73 20.25
N TRP A 17 1.65 -6.61 20.33
CA TRP A 17 0.98 -5.31 20.38
C TRP A 17 1.35 -4.50 21.62
N ARG A 18 1.60 -5.15 22.76
CA ARG A 18 2.11 -4.48 23.96
C ARG A 18 3.50 -3.87 23.73
N MET A 19 4.41 -4.59 23.05
CA MET A 19 5.75 -4.08 22.72
C MET A 19 5.73 -2.98 21.66
N VAL A 20 4.86 -3.09 20.65
CA VAL A 20 4.67 -2.05 19.64
C VAL A 20 4.11 -0.77 20.27
N ASN A 21 3.09 -0.91 21.11
CA ASN A 21 2.44 0.23 21.77
C ASN A 21 3.31 0.86 22.87
N SER A 22 4.15 0.08 23.56
CA SER A 22 5.10 0.66 24.52
C SER A 22 6.13 1.54 23.80
N ARG A 23 6.62 1.14 22.61
CA ARG A 23 7.51 1.96 21.77
C ARG A 23 6.85 3.26 21.33
N ARG A 24 5.55 3.22 20.97
CA ARG A 24 4.75 4.41 20.63
C ARG A 24 4.68 5.42 21.77
N ASN A 25 4.66 4.95 23.02
CA ASN A 25 4.53 5.79 24.20
C ASN A 25 5.89 6.26 24.78
N THR A 26 6.99 5.53 24.52
CA THR A 26 8.35 5.97 24.91
C THR A 26 8.87 7.06 23.97
N SER A 27 8.39 7.11 22.73
CA SER A 27 8.51 8.30 21.86
C SER A 27 7.51 9.37 22.26
N GLY A 28 7.64 9.88 23.50
CA GLY A 28 7.10 11.18 23.87
C GLY A 28 7.82 12.29 23.11
N SER A 29 7.66 12.35 21.79
CA SER A 29 8.14 13.47 20.98
C SER A 29 7.46 13.46 19.62
N LYS A 30 6.65 14.50 19.43
CA LYS A 30 6.33 15.13 18.14
C LYS A 30 5.28 14.42 17.28
N ILE A 31 4.06 14.93 17.40
CA ILE A 31 3.09 15.15 16.31
C ILE A 31 3.70 16.11 15.27
N ASN A 32 4.95 15.87 14.86
CA ASN A 32 5.78 16.75 14.03
C ASN A 32 6.73 15.92 13.15
N GLY A 33 6.37 14.66 12.90
CA GLY A 33 6.98 13.82 11.86
C GLY A 33 6.51 14.34 10.51
N GLY A 34 7.19 15.37 10.00
CA GLY A 34 6.91 15.88 8.66
C GLY A 34 7.08 14.78 7.61
N ILE A 35 6.38 14.93 6.50
CA ILE A 35 6.48 14.03 5.35
C ILE A 35 7.71 14.44 4.55
N ILE A 36 8.50 13.48 4.09
CA ILE A 36 9.69 13.78 3.28
C ILE A 36 9.30 13.80 1.80
N PHE A 37 9.42 14.96 1.16
CA PHE A 37 9.31 15.11 -0.29
C PHE A 37 10.67 15.51 -0.85
N GLN A 38 11.21 14.73 -1.81
CA GLN A 38 12.50 14.99 -2.46
C GLN A 38 13.66 15.26 -1.46
N GLY A 39 13.68 14.54 -0.34
CA GLY A 39 14.71 14.71 0.71
C GLY A 39 14.45 15.86 1.70
N THR A 40 13.39 16.65 1.50
CA THR A 40 13.02 17.75 2.39
C THR A 40 11.89 17.34 3.33
N VAL A 41 12.04 17.58 4.63
CA VAL A 41 11.00 17.30 5.64
C VAL A 41 9.99 18.43 5.65
N VAL A 42 8.79 18.15 5.15
CA VAL A 42 7.67 19.09 5.03
C VAL A 42 6.68 18.89 6.16
N ARG A 43 6.30 19.97 6.84
CA ARG A 43 5.36 19.96 7.97
C ARG A 43 4.14 20.82 7.75
N ASP A 44 4.26 21.84 6.90
CA ASP A 44 3.15 22.71 6.55
C ASP A 44 2.13 21.98 5.66
N ARG A 45 0.85 22.31 5.82
CA ARG A 45 -0.24 21.63 5.12
C ARG A 45 -0.22 21.93 3.62
N ASP A 46 0.05 23.17 3.23
CA ASP A 46 0.03 23.58 1.83
C ASP A 46 1.24 23.00 1.11
N GLU A 47 2.39 22.99 1.78
CA GLU A 47 3.60 22.32 1.29
C GLU A 47 3.39 20.79 1.17
N GLN A 48 2.65 20.16 2.08
CA GLN A 48 2.31 18.73 1.97
C GLN A 48 1.42 18.47 0.76
N LEU A 49 0.39 19.30 0.55
CA LEU A 49 -0.51 19.19 -0.61
C LEU A 49 0.27 19.35 -1.92
N GLN A 50 1.16 20.34 -1.99
CA GLN A 50 2.04 20.55 -3.12
C GLN A 50 3.00 19.37 -3.33
N GLY A 51 3.60 18.85 -2.25
CA GLY A 51 4.48 17.69 -2.29
C GLY A 51 3.79 16.45 -2.87
N TRP A 52 2.54 16.19 -2.46
CA TRP A 52 1.72 15.13 -3.04
C TRP A 52 1.37 15.38 -4.50
N GLY A 53 1.00 16.62 -4.86
CA GLY A 53 0.72 17.00 -6.25
C GLY A 53 1.92 16.70 -7.16
N ASN A 54 3.10 17.17 -6.77
CA ASN A 54 4.34 16.93 -7.50
C ASN A 54 4.71 15.45 -7.55
N HIS A 55 4.47 14.69 -6.47
CA HIS A 55 4.76 13.26 -6.45
C HIS A 55 3.94 12.49 -7.49
N PHE A 56 2.62 12.73 -7.53
CA PHE A 56 1.75 12.07 -8.50
C PHE A 56 1.97 12.58 -9.92
N GLU A 57 2.22 13.88 -10.10
CA GLU A 57 2.58 14.42 -11.42
C GLU A 57 3.82 13.71 -11.98
N ASN A 58 4.89 13.56 -11.19
CA ASN A 58 6.09 12.83 -11.60
C ASN A 58 5.83 11.34 -11.86
N LEU A 59 4.91 10.72 -11.12
CA LEU A 59 4.56 9.30 -11.31
C LEU A 59 3.85 9.06 -12.64
N TYR A 60 2.99 10.00 -13.05
CA TYR A 60 2.17 9.88 -14.25
C TYR A 60 2.74 10.60 -15.48
N THR A 61 3.78 11.42 -15.29
CA THR A 61 4.48 12.07 -16.42
C THR A 61 5.33 11.02 -17.13
N PRO A 62 5.08 10.75 -18.43
CA PRO A 62 5.96 9.89 -19.23
C PRO A 62 7.38 10.43 -19.21
N SER A 63 8.38 9.55 -19.25
CA SER A 63 9.76 10.01 -19.28
C SER A 63 9.99 10.85 -20.54
N THR A 64 10.82 11.90 -20.42
CA THR A 64 11.32 12.60 -21.61
C THR A 64 12.26 11.72 -22.44
N SER A 65 12.74 10.61 -21.87
CA SER A 65 13.54 9.60 -22.54
C SER A 65 12.64 8.49 -23.10
N ARG A 66 12.48 8.48 -24.42
CA ARG A 66 11.76 7.41 -25.14
C ARG A 66 12.35 6.02 -24.83
N ASP A 67 13.67 5.94 -24.70
CA ASP A 67 14.37 4.69 -24.39
C ASP A 67 14.02 4.15 -23.00
N PHE A 68 13.81 5.05 -22.02
CA PHE A 68 13.39 4.65 -20.68
C PHE A 68 11.97 4.07 -20.69
N ASP A 69 11.04 4.73 -21.38
CA ASP A 69 9.65 4.29 -21.47
C ASP A 69 9.54 2.96 -22.24
N GLU A 70 10.31 2.78 -23.32
CA GLU A 70 10.37 1.51 -24.07
C GLU A 70 10.94 0.36 -23.21
N GLN A 71 12.00 0.61 -22.44
CA GLN A 71 12.56 -0.40 -21.52
C GLN A 71 11.62 -0.72 -20.36
N TRP A 72 10.95 0.29 -19.81
CA TRP A 72 9.98 0.11 -18.73
C TRP A 72 8.75 -0.67 -19.19
N LEU A 73 8.26 -0.38 -20.40
CA LEU A 73 7.19 -1.12 -21.04
C LEU A 73 7.61 -2.59 -21.22
N LEU A 74 8.79 -2.84 -21.80
CA LEU A 74 9.30 -4.20 -22.02
C LEU A 74 9.41 -4.98 -20.70
N LYS A 75 9.96 -4.35 -19.66
CA LYS A 75 10.08 -4.94 -18.32
C LYS A 75 8.71 -5.27 -17.72
N THR A 76 7.79 -4.31 -17.75
CA THR A 76 6.45 -4.47 -17.18
C THR A 76 5.66 -5.54 -17.92
N SER A 77 5.67 -5.53 -19.25
CA SER A 77 5.02 -6.56 -20.07
C SER A 77 5.60 -7.96 -19.81
N THR A 78 6.92 -8.07 -19.68
CA THR A 78 7.57 -9.36 -19.38
C THR A 78 7.15 -9.89 -18.02
N GLU A 79 7.12 -9.04 -16.98
CA GLU A 79 6.68 -9.45 -15.64
C GLU A 79 5.20 -9.83 -15.59
N VAL A 80 4.33 -9.11 -16.31
CA VAL A 80 2.91 -9.47 -16.41
C VAL A 80 2.74 -10.82 -17.10
N ILE A 81 3.41 -11.04 -18.24
CA ILE A 81 3.36 -12.32 -18.95
C ILE A 81 3.91 -13.45 -18.08
N ARG A 82 5.06 -13.24 -17.42
CA ARG A 82 5.64 -14.21 -16.50
C ARG A 82 4.67 -14.57 -15.38
N THR A 83 4.03 -13.56 -14.78
CA THR A 83 3.04 -13.76 -13.72
C THR A 83 1.85 -14.56 -14.24
N LEU A 84 1.30 -14.16 -15.39
CA LEU A 84 0.16 -14.82 -16.03
C LEU A 84 0.45 -16.29 -16.35
N LEU A 85 1.64 -16.59 -16.88
CA LEU A 85 2.10 -17.95 -17.19
C LEU A 85 2.43 -18.75 -15.92
N SER A 86 2.85 -18.09 -14.84
CA SER A 86 3.12 -18.72 -13.55
C SER A 86 1.86 -18.98 -12.72
N THR A 87 0.77 -18.27 -12.99
CA THR A 87 -0.55 -18.64 -12.51
C THR A 87 -0.95 -19.94 -13.18
N THR A 88 -0.80 -21.04 -12.46
CA THR A 88 -1.51 -22.27 -12.77
C THR A 88 -3.00 -21.96 -12.62
N THR A 89 -3.67 -21.63 -13.72
CA THR A 89 -5.13 -21.75 -13.79
C THR A 89 -5.44 -23.22 -13.56
N ASP A 90 -5.88 -23.57 -12.34
CA ASP A 90 -6.42 -24.90 -12.08
C ASP A 90 -7.61 -25.08 -13.03
N PRO A 91 -7.56 -26.00 -14.01
CA PRO A 91 -8.66 -26.20 -14.94
C PRO A 91 -9.93 -26.70 -14.25
N ASN A 92 -9.84 -27.12 -12.98
CA ASN A 92 -10.97 -27.46 -12.12
C ASN A 92 -11.41 -26.31 -11.20
N ALA A 93 -10.70 -25.17 -11.19
CA ALA A 93 -11.16 -23.97 -10.49
C ALA A 93 -12.29 -23.30 -11.29
N SER A 94 -13.46 -23.95 -11.27
CA SER A 94 -14.72 -23.37 -11.69
C SER A 94 -15.42 -22.79 -10.47
N VAL A 95 -15.55 -21.47 -10.42
CA VAL A 95 -16.38 -20.80 -9.41
C VAL A 95 -17.78 -20.61 -9.99
N SER A 96 -18.79 -21.21 -9.36
CA SER A 96 -20.20 -20.99 -9.76
C SER A 96 -20.55 -19.51 -9.61
N PRO A 97 -21.32 -18.92 -10.55
CA PRO A 97 -21.85 -17.56 -10.41
C PRO A 97 -22.54 -17.31 -9.07
N GLU A 98 -23.21 -18.32 -8.51
CA GLU A 98 -23.89 -18.26 -7.20
C GLU A 98 -22.90 -18.08 -6.04
N VAL A 99 -21.71 -18.66 -6.15
CA VAL A 99 -20.63 -18.50 -5.16
C VAL A 99 -20.09 -17.07 -5.22
N ILE A 100 -19.92 -16.52 -6.42
CA ILE A 100 -19.50 -15.13 -6.61
C ILE A 100 -20.55 -14.17 -6.04
N GLU A 101 -21.83 -14.41 -6.34
CA GLU A 101 -22.94 -13.59 -5.85
C GLU A 101 -23.06 -13.63 -4.32
N ASN A 102 -22.90 -14.81 -3.72
CA ASN A 102 -22.86 -14.95 -2.26
C ASN A 102 -21.65 -14.24 -1.65
N ILE A 103 -20.47 -14.31 -2.26
CA ILE A 103 -19.29 -13.56 -1.80
C ILE A 103 -19.58 -12.05 -1.88
N ILE A 104 -20.08 -11.55 -3.00
CA ILE A 104 -20.43 -10.13 -3.18
C ILE A 104 -21.45 -9.68 -2.13
N ASN A 105 -22.44 -10.50 -1.81
CA ASN A 105 -23.47 -10.20 -0.83
C ASN A 105 -22.98 -10.28 0.62
N THR A 106 -21.95 -11.08 0.89
CA THR A 106 -21.35 -11.23 2.23
C THR A 106 -20.19 -10.27 2.48
N LEU A 107 -19.66 -9.61 1.45
CA LEU A 107 -18.70 -8.54 1.62
C LEU A 107 -19.30 -7.44 2.51
N PRO A 108 -18.55 -6.94 3.49
CA PRO A 108 -19.00 -5.84 4.32
C PRO A 108 -19.26 -4.65 3.40
N ARG A 109 -20.55 -4.35 3.21
CA ARG A 109 -21.02 -3.08 2.66
C ARG A 109 -20.77 -2.02 3.73
N GLY A 110 -19.49 -1.74 3.97
CA GLY A 110 -19.09 -0.60 4.76
C GLY A 110 -19.75 0.65 4.17
N LYS A 111 -19.93 1.66 5.00
CA LYS A 111 -20.11 3.01 4.48
C LYS A 111 -18.81 3.30 3.72
N ALA A 112 -18.81 3.12 2.40
CA ALA A 112 -17.85 3.82 1.58
C ALA A 112 -18.01 5.28 2.01
N SER A 113 -16.96 5.82 2.60
CA SER A 113 -16.87 7.25 2.82
C SER A 113 -17.25 7.89 1.48
N GLY A 114 -18.26 8.74 1.46
CA GLY A 114 -18.48 9.59 0.30
C GLY A 114 -17.18 10.36 -0.03
N GLU A 115 -17.14 10.98 -1.20
CA GLU A 115 -16.00 11.79 -1.68
C GLU A 115 -15.52 12.87 -0.68
N ASP A 116 -16.31 13.12 0.36
CA ASP A 116 -16.14 14.10 1.41
C ASP A 116 -15.46 13.61 2.70
N ASN A 117 -15.20 12.30 2.90
CA ASN A 117 -14.35 11.79 4.00
C ASN A 117 -14.52 12.44 5.40
N ILE A 118 -15.75 12.72 5.83
CA ILE A 118 -16.04 13.19 7.19
C ILE A 118 -16.59 12.02 8.02
N VAL A 119 -15.85 11.64 9.06
CA VAL A 119 -16.37 10.99 10.26
C VAL A 119 -16.32 12.00 11.40
#